data_AF-A0AAV7L7D4-F1
#
_entry.id   AF-A0AAV7L7D4-F1
#
_cell.length_a   1.000
_cell.length_b   1.000
_cell.length_c   1.000
_cell.angle_alpha   90.00
_cell.angle_beta   90.00
_cell.angle_gamma   90.00
#
_symmetry.space_group_name_H-M   'P 1'
#
loop_
_entity.id
_entity.type
_entity.pdbx_description
1 polymer ?
#
loop_
_entity_poly.entity_id
_entity_poly.type
_entity_poly.pdbx_seq_one_letter_code
_entity_poly.pdbx_strand_id
1 'polypeptide(L)'
;MAVYKIQVVTGTAFQASSLDCISITLVGSQGEGQKQSLDHFGCDFQPGATNEYQINENQDLGDIIFIRLHKDPFSFFPEDSWFCNKVIVESPTGKIYHFPCYCWLEGYLTLEVPEGTASLSSAEIQNPILLKQRRSELKMRQEVYKWKVYYKGFPKCIDVESSKELDSNLKYSITKFLTFGLHGTSSLLEIKLKGFYGSKQSWNSLEDFRRVFWTHKTPASEYVS
;
A
#
# COMPACT_ATOMS: atom_id res chain seq x y z
N MET A 1 29.22 -16.86 -11.74
CA MET A 1 28.50 -15.59 -11.97
C MET A 1 27.18 -15.91 -12.62
N ALA A 2 26.09 -15.55 -11.95
CA ALA A 2 24.71 -15.74 -12.38
C ALA A 2 24.08 -14.34 -12.53
N VAL A 3 23.49 -14.05 -13.70
CA VAL A 3 22.87 -12.75 -13.98
C VAL A 3 21.36 -12.88 -13.78
N TYR A 4 20.79 -12.02 -12.94
CA TYR A 4 19.35 -11.90 -12.77
C TYR A 4 18.89 -10.56 -13.31
N LYS A 5 17.78 -10.54 -14.06
CA LYS A 5 17.14 -9.30 -14.48
C LYS A 5 16.02 -8.96 -13.52
N ILE A 6 16.02 -7.73 -13.01
CA ILE A 6 15.03 -7.24 -12.06
C ILE A 6 14.19 -6.18 -12.74
N GLN A 7 12.89 -6.29 -12.67
CA GLN A 7 11.98 -5.24 -13.11
C GLN A 7 11.16 -4.76 -11.90
N VAL A 8 11.28 -3.48 -11.57
CA VAL A 8 10.57 -2.85 -10.46
C VAL A 8 9.48 -1.95 -11.01
N VAL A 9 8.25 -2.14 -10.53
CA VAL A 9 7.10 -1.32 -10.93
C VAL A 9 6.68 -0.43 -9.77
N THR A 10 6.76 0.88 -9.96
CA THR A 10 6.34 1.88 -8.97
C THR A 10 4.86 2.20 -9.11
N GLY A 11 4.20 2.48 -7.99
CA GLY A 11 2.79 2.87 -7.92
C GLY A 11 2.45 4.12 -8.73
N THR A 12 1.21 4.23 -9.18
CA THR A 12 0.69 5.44 -9.85
C THR A 12 0.09 6.45 -8.87
N ALA A 13 0.12 6.15 -7.57
CA ALA A 13 -0.40 7.04 -6.55
C ALA A 13 0.38 8.36 -6.53
N PHE A 14 -0.29 9.45 -6.15
CA PHE A 14 0.38 10.73 -5.93
C PHE A 14 1.46 10.57 -4.85
N GLN A 15 2.67 11.10 -5.10
CA GLN A 15 3.85 10.95 -4.24
C GLN A 15 4.32 9.49 -4.04
N ALA A 16 4.00 8.58 -4.96
CA ALA A 16 4.52 7.20 -4.93
C ALA A 16 6.02 7.07 -5.22
N SER A 17 6.71 8.18 -5.48
CA SER A 17 8.11 8.19 -5.94
C SER A 17 9.12 8.26 -4.82
N SER A 18 10.32 7.76 -5.08
CA SER A 18 11.44 7.84 -4.14
C SER A 18 12.73 8.33 -4.79
N LEU A 19 13.49 9.09 -4.01
CA LEU A 19 14.87 9.52 -4.24
C LEU A 19 15.85 8.81 -3.28
N ASP A 20 15.33 8.00 -2.35
CA ASP A 20 16.15 7.21 -1.43
C ASP A 20 16.90 6.08 -2.16
N CYS A 21 17.93 5.54 -1.49
CA CYS A 21 18.69 4.41 -2.00
C CYS A 21 17.85 3.13 -1.90
N ILE A 22 17.38 2.61 -3.04
CA ILE A 22 16.70 1.33 -3.10
C ILE A 22 17.69 0.24 -3.49
N SER A 23 17.72 -0.83 -2.71
CA SER A 23 18.54 -2.00 -3.00
C SER A 23 17.78 -3.30 -2.79
N ILE A 24 18.25 -4.37 -3.41
CA ILE A 24 17.61 -5.67 -3.37
C ILE A 24 18.60 -6.75 -2.92
N THR A 25 18.08 -7.74 -2.20
CA THR A 25 18.74 -9.03 -1.98
C THR A 25 17.80 -10.16 -2.40
N LEU A 26 18.30 -11.09 -3.20
CA LEU A 26 17.57 -12.28 -3.61
C LEU A 26 17.83 -13.42 -2.61
N VAL A 27 16.77 -14.10 -2.15
CA VAL A 27 16.88 -15.29 -1.31
C VAL A 27 16.29 -16.48 -2.05
N GLY A 28 17.15 -17.44 -2.39
CA GLY A 28 16.79 -18.65 -3.11
C GLY A 28 17.02 -19.92 -2.31
N SER A 29 16.61 -21.04 -2.91
CA SER A 29 16.77 -22.39 -2.35
C SER A 29 18.22 -22.82 -2.10
N GLN A 30 19.18 -22.28 -2.86
CA GLN A 30 20.61 -22.64 -2.77
C GLN A 30 21.45 -21.60 -2.04
N GLY A 31 20.86 -20.49 -1.60
CA GLY A 31 21.56 -19.46 -0.85
C GLY A 31 20.93 -18.08 -0.97
N GLU A 32 21.62 -17.13 -0.39
CA GLU A 32 21.27 -15.71 -0.38
C GLU A 32 22.31 -14.93 -1.19
N GLY A 33 21.82 -14.02 -2.02
CA GLY A 33 22.65 -13.11 -2.80
C GLY A 33 23.20 -11.94 -1.98
N GLN A 34 23.97 -11.06 -2.62
CA GLN A 34 24.44 -9.83 -1.96
C GLN A 34 23.39 -8.73 -2.01
N LYS A 35 23.49 -7.73 -1.12
CA LYS A 35 22.72 -6.50 -1.22
C LYS A 35 23.26 -5.66 -2.37
N GLN A 36 22.43 -5.43 -3.39
CA GLN A 36 22.81 -4.70 -4.60
C GLN A 36 21.91 -3.49 -4.81
N SER A 37 22.50 -2.33 -5.10
CA SER A 37 21.77 -1.10 -5.38
C SER A 37 21.03 -1.20 -6.71
N LEU A 38 19.77 -0.78 -6.73
CA LEU A 38 18.97 -0.65 -7.93
C LEU A 38 19.03 0.80 -8.39
N ASP A 39 20.02 1.12 -9.23
CA ASP A 39 20.31 2.49 -9.62
C ASP A 39 20.65 2.57 -11.12
N HIS A 40 19.96 3.44 -11.85
CA HIS A 40 20.37 3.97 -13.14
C HIS A 40 20.65 5.46 -13.03
N PHE A 41 21.29 6.00 -14.07
CA PHE A 41 21.45 7.44 -14.17
C PHE A 41 20.09 8.13 -14.36
N GLY A 42 19.62 8.82 -13.32
CA GLY A 42 18.41 9.65 -13.37
C GLY A 42 17.48 9.45 -12.17
N CYS A 43 16.19 9.65 -12.39
CA CYS A 43 15.15 9.39 -11.40
C CYS A 43 14.44 8.08 -11.73
N ASP A 44 14.82 7.01 -11.05
CA ASP A 44 14.32 5.68 -11.37
C ASP A 44 12.87 5.48 -10.91
N PHE A 45 12.61 5.65 -9.62
CA PHE A 45 11.35 5.26 -9.00
C PHE A 45 10.26 6.34 -9.14
N GLN A 46 10.00 6.80 -10.37
CA GLN A 46 8.92 7.75 -10.64
C GLN A 46 7.53 7.09 -10.59
N PRO A 47 6.45 7.84 -10.31
CA PRO A 47 5.12 7.25 -10.21
C PRO A 47 4.68 6.63 -11.55
N GLY A 48 4.28 5.36 -11.51
CA GLY A 48 3.90 4.58 -12.69
C GLY A 48 5.07 4.09 -13.55
N ALA A 49 6.32 4.38 -13.16
CA ALA A 49 7.49 3.92 -13.88
C ALA A 49 7.72 2.41 -13.71
N THR A 50 8.36 1.83 -14.73
CA THR A 50 8.89 0.47 -14.69
C THR A 50 10.36 0.54 -15.04
N ASN A 51 11.22 0.12 -14.12
CA ASN A 51 12.67 0.20 -14.23
C ASN A 51 13.28 -1.20 -14.24
N GLU A 52 14.27 -1.42 -15.11
CA GLU A 52 14.86 -2.74 -15.35
C GLU A 52 16.36 -2.75 -15.03
N TYR A 53 16.79 -3.60 -14.12
CA TYR A 53 18.15 -3.70 -13.63
C TYR A 53 18.74 -5.07 -13.92
N GLN A 54 20.08 -5.15 -13.93
CA GLN A 54 20.79 -6.42 -13.94
C GLN A 54 21.65 -6.52 -12.69
N ILE A 55 21.45 -7.58 -11.92
CA ILE A 55 22.25 -7.88 -10.73
C ILE A 55 23.09 -9.13 -10.97
N ASN A 56 24.30 -9.11 -10.44
CA ASN A 56 25.29 -10.18 -10.66
C ASN A 56 25.53 -10.92 -9.36
N GLU A 57 25.18 -12.19 -9.31
CA GLU A 57 25.44 -13.04 -8.15
C GLU A 57 26.64 -13.96 -8.41
N ASN A 58 27.36 -14.30 -7.34
CA ASN A 58 28.54 -15.16 -7.45
C ASN A 58 28.19 -16.55 -7.98
N GLN A 59 27.03 -17.08 -7.56
CA GLN A 59 26.48 -18.37 -7.93
C GLN A 59 24.98 -18.28 -8.24
N ASP A 60 24.42 -19.30 -8.88
CA ASP A 60 22.97 -19.44 -9.02
C ASP A 60 22.35 -19.71 -7.65
N LEU A 61 21.33 -18.94 -7.28
CA LEU A 61 20.57 -19.05 -6.04
C LEU A 61 19.48 -20.13 -6.11
N GLY A 62 19.29 -20.76 -7.26
CA GLY A 62 18.25 -21.74 -7.52
C GLY A 62 16.87 -21.09 -7.58
N ASP A 63 15.84 -21.80 -7.10
CA ASP A 63 14.49 -21.25 -7.03
C ASP A 63 14.42 -20.07 -6.04
N ILE A 64 14.04 -18.89 -6.52
CA ILE A 64 13.90 -17.69 -5.69
C ILE A 64 12.63 -17.83 -4.84
N ILE A 65 12.78 -17.70 -3.51
CA ILE A 65 11.72 -17.92 -2.54
C ILE A 65 11.09 -16.58 -2.14
N PHE A 66 11.93 -15.59 -1.81
CA PHE A 66 11.51 -14.23 -1.51
C PHE A 66 12.63 -13.24 -1.84
N ILE A 67 12.27 -11.97 -1.92
CA ILE A 67 13.21 -10.87 -2.07
C ILE A 67 13.23 -10.02 -0.81
N ARG A 68 14.34 -9.32 -0.58
CA ARG A 68 14.41 -8.22 0.38
C ARG A 68 14.57 -6.92 -0.37
N LEU A 69 13.62 -6.01 -0.19
CA LEU A 69 13.73 -4.63 -0.64
C LEU A 69 14.20 -3.78 0.53
N HIS A 70 15.31 -3.10 0.34
CA HIS A 70 15.89 -2.21 1.33
C HIS A 70 15.71 -0.78 0.86
N LYS A 71 15.18 0.06 1.75
CA LYS A 71 15.12 1.51 1.57
C LYS A 71 16.07 2.15 2.58
N ASP A 72 17.13 2.76 2.08
CA ASP A 72 18.18 3.39 2.87
C ASP A 72 18.27 4.89 2.55
N PRO A 73 18.78 5.73 3.47
CA PRO A 73 18.90 7.17 3.23
C PRO A 73 19.81 7.49 2.03
N PHE A 74 19.36 8.39 1.16
CA PHE A 74 20.23 9.01 0.16
C PHE A 74 20.87 10.31 0.69
N SER A 75 22.08 10.18 1.24
CA SER A 75 22.90 11.31 1.69
C SER A 75 22.15 12.24 2.67
N PHE A 76 22.02 13.53 2.37
CA PHE A 76 21.35 14.55 3.20
C PHE A 76 19.92 14.89 2.73
N PHE A 77 19.36 14.13 1.79
CA PHE A 77 17.99 14.34 1.35
C PHE A 77 16.98 13.94 2.43
N PRO A 78 15.83 14.63 2.51
CA PRO A 78 14.78 14.25 3.45
C PRO A 78 14.21 12.89 3.07
N GLU A 79 13.76 12.15 4.09
CA GLU A 79 13.04 10.90 3.90
C GLU A 79 11.79 11.10 3.03
N ASP A 80 11.58 10.18 2.08
CA ASP A 80 10.33 10.08 1.33
C ASP A 80 9.63 8.72 1.54
N SER A 81 8.42 8.60 1.01
CA SER A 81 7.67 7.35 0.99
C SER A 81 7.68 6.79 -0.42
N TRP A 82 7.91 5.49 -0.55
CA TRP A 82 7.90 4.82 -1.85
C TRP A 82 6.74 3.82 -1.94
N PHE A 83 5.91 3.88 -3.00
CA PHE A 83 4.91 2.84 -3.23
C PHE A 83 5.41 1.83 -4.27
N CYS A 84 5.74 0.62 -3.83
CA CYS A 84 6.12 -0.46 -4.72
C CYS A 84 4.89 -1.29 -5.11
N ASN A 85 4.58 -1.40 -6.41
CA ASN A 85 3.50 -2.29 -6.88
C ASN A 85 3.97 -3.74 -6.85
N LYS A 86 5.05 -4.03 -7.57
CA LYS A 86 5.58 -5.38 -7.74
C LYS A 86 7.04 -5.35 -8.20
N VAL A 87 7.73 -6.44 -7.94
CA VAL A 87 9.05 -6.74 -8.50
C VAL A 87 8.95 -8.03 -9.29
N ILE A 88 9.63 -8.09 -10.43
CA ILE A 88 9.71 -9.26 -11.29
C ILE A 88 11.18 -9.62 -11.41
N VAL A 89 11.50 -10.90 -11.23
CA VAL A 89 12.88 -11.40 -11.29
C VAL A 89 12.95 -12.47 -12.37
N GLU A 90 13.81 -12.28 -13.38
CA GLU A 90 14.18 -13.29 -14.36
C GLU A 90 15.51 -13.91 -13.94
N SER A 91 15.50 -15.23 -13.71
CA SER A 91 16.69 -16.01 -13.37
C SER A 91 17.59 -16.28 -14.58
N PRO A 92 18.86 -16.70 -14.36
CA PRO A 92 19.77 -17.08 -15.45
C PRO A 92 19.22 -18.18 -16.37
N THR A 93 18.31 -19.03 -15.86
CA THR A 93 17.66 -20.10 -16.63
C THR A 93 16.45 -19.62 -17.43
N GLY A 94 16.10 -18.33 -17.34
CA GLY A 94 14.93 -17.73 -17.99
C GLY A 94 13.62 -17.89 -17.23
N LYS A 95 13.63 -18.52 -16.05
CA LYS A 95 12.43 -18.62 -15.19
C LYS A 95 12.13 -17.26 -14.57
N ILE A 96 10.86 -16.86 -14.64
CA ILE A 96 10.33 -15.59 -14.15
C ILE A 96 9.62 -15.82 -12.81
N TYR A 97 9.88 -14.94 -11.85
CA TYR A 97 9.27 -14.92 -10.53
C TYR A 97 8.57 -13.59 -10.30
N HIS A 98 7.39 -13.61 -9.68
CA HIS A 98 6.60 -12.42 -9.41
C HIS A 98 6.52 -12.14 -7.92
N PHE A 99 6.84 -10.93 -7.49
CA PHE A 99 6.81 -10.51 -6.09
C PHE A 99 5.83 -9.34 -5.92
N PRO A 100 4.54 -9.62 -5.65
CA PRO A 100 3.54 -8.58 -5.45
C PRO A 100 3.77 -7.87 -4.12
N CYS A 101 4.10 -6.57 -4.17
CA CYS A 101 4.39 -5.76 -2.99
C CYS A 101 3.15 -5.01 -2.53
N TYR A 102 2.59 -4.18 -3.43
CA TYR A 102 1.42 -3.32 -3.24
C TYR A 102 1.37 -2.59 -1.89
N CYS A 103 2.51 -2.03 -1.48
CA CYS A 103 2.64 -1.34 -0.20
C CYS A 103 3.58 -0.12 -0.29
N TRP A 104 3.35 0.80 0.64
CA TRP A 104 4.22 1.90 0.99
C TRP A 104 5.38 1.40 1.85
N LEU A 105 6.60 1.70 1.43
CA LEU A 105 7.80 1.63 2.24
C LEU A 105 8.05 3.04 2.79
N GLU A 106 7.79 3.22 4.08
CA GLU A 106 8.02 4.46 4.83
C GLU A 106 9.22 4.29 5.76
N GLY A 107 10.02 5.33 5.97
CA GLY A 107 11.24 5.22 6.74
C GLY A 107 12.31 4.41 6.03
N TYR A 108 13.31 4.01 6.82
CA TYR A 108 14.39 3.14 6.38
C TYR A 108 14.15 1.74 6.92
N LEU A 109 13.78 0.83 6.03
CA LEU A 109 13.35 -0.51 6.41
C LEU A 109 13.77 -1.55 5.36
N THR A 110 13.66 -2.81 5.78
CA THR A 110 13.79 -3.97 4.90
C THR A 110 12.46 -4.68 4.82
N LEU A 111 11.88 -4.73 3.62
CA LEU A 111 10.64 -5.44 3.32
C LEU A 111 10.99 -6.81 2.70
N GLU A 112 10.59 -7.90 3.35
CA GLU A 112 10.69 -9.24 2.78
C GLU A 112 9.39 -9.58 2.02
N VAL A 113 9.49 -9.90 0.73
CA VAL A 113 8.34 -10.18 -0.14
C VAL A 113 8.46 -11.59 -0.73
N PRO A 114 7.58 -12.54 -0.36
CA PRO A 114 7.56 -13.88 -0.93
C PRO A 114 7.06 -13.88 -2.38
N GLU A 115 7.41 -14.94 -3.11
CA GLU A 115 6.90 -15.18 -4.47
C GLU A 115 5.36 -15.23 -4.47
N GLY A 116 4.75 -14.72 -5.53
CA GLY A 116 3.32 -14.43 -5.62
C GLY A 116 2.40 -15.64 -5.74
N THR A 117 2.94 -16.85 -5.90
CA THR A 117 2.17 -18.09 -5.88
C THR A 117 1.55 -18.28 -4.51
N ALA A 118 0.22 -18.27 -4.45
CA ALA A 118 -0.51 -18.46 -3.20
C ALA A 118 -0.18 -19.82 -2.58
N SER A 119 0.33 -19.80 -1.35
CA SER A 119 0.68 -21.01 -0.61
C SER A 119 -0.07 -21.09 0.71
N LEU A 120 -0.48 -22.30 1.07
CA LEU A 120 -1.06 -22.62 2.37
C LEU A 120 0.06 -23.07 3.32
N SER A 121 -0.16 -22.86 4.62
CA SER A 121 0.80 -23.29 5.66
C SER A 121 1.26 -24.74 5.54
N SER A 122 0.41 -25.65 5.06
CA SER A 122 0.74 -27.06 4.84
C SER A 122 1.79 -27.28 3.74
N ALA A 123 1.74 -26.50 2.65
CA ALA A 123 2.73 -26.54 1.58
C ALA A 123 4.04 -25.83 2.00
N GLU A 124 3.93 -24.77 2.80
CA GLU A 124 5.08 -24.00 3.30
C GLU A 124 5.94 -24.78 4.31
N ILE A 125 5.42 -25.80 4.99
CA ILE A 125 6.20 -26.67 5.89
C ILE A 125 7.39 -27.32 5.17
N GLN A 126 7.28 -27.54 3.86
CA GLN A 126 8.36 -28.11 3.05
C GLN A 126 9.50 -27.11 2.81
N ASN A 127 9.28 -25.81 3.05
CA ASN A 127 10.28 -24.77 2.91
C ASN A 127 10.48 -24.03 4.26
N PRO A 128 11.49 -24.44 5.07
CA PRO A 128 11.69 -23.88 6.40
C PRO A 128 12.05 -22.39 6.38
N ILE A 129 12.66 -21.90 5.30
CA ILE A 129 13.05 -20.50 5.14
C ILE A 129 11.79 -19.64 4.98
N LEU A 130 10.87 -20.05 4.09
CA LEU A 130 9.59 -19.39 3.88
C LEU A 130 8.72 -19.41 5.14
N LEU A 131 8.68 -20.56 5.84
CA LEU A 131 7.92 -20.68 7.09
C LEU A 131 8.44 -19.73 8.18
N LYS A 132 9.76 -19.53 8.27
CA LYS A 132 10.38 -18.59 9.19
C LYS A 132 10.01 -17.14 8.85
N GLN A 133 10.11 -16.76 7.57
CA GLN A 133 9.70 -15.42 7.09
C GLN A 133 8.24 -15.14 7.47
N ARG A 134 7.33 -16.07 7.15
CA ARG A 134 5.89 -15.90 7.42
C ARG A 134 5.57 -15.71 8.90
N ARG A 135 6.25 -16.46 9.79
CA ARG A 135 6.08 -16.30 11.24
C ARG A 135 6.53 -14.92 11.73
N SER A 136 7.65 -14.43 11.21
CA SER A 136 8.15 -13.08 11.53
C SER A 136 7.19 -12.00 11.03
N GLU A 137 6.68 -12.13 9.81
CA GLU A 137 5.70 -11.20 9.24
C GLU A 137 4.41 -11.17 10.07
N LEU A 138 3.84 -12.34 10.40
CA LEU A 138 2.62 -12.42 11.21
C LEU A 138 2.81 -11.80 12.59
N LYS A 139 3.97 -12.04 13.21
CA LYS A 139 4.32 -11.44 14.50
C LYS A 139 4.34 -9.91 14.40
N MET A 140 5.06 -9.35 13.43
CA MET A 140 5.09 -7.89 13.21
C MET A 140 3.69 -7.34 12.96
N ARG A 141 2.88 -7.98 12.09
CA ARG A 141 1.52 -7.53 11.82
C ARG A 141 0.62 -7.55 13.06
N GLN A 142 0.76 -8.54 13.94
CA GLN A 142 0.00 -8.59 15.20
C GLN A 142 0.44 -7.52 16.21
N GLU A 143 1.69 -7.09 16.15
CA GLU A 143 2.22 -5.99 16.98
C GLU A 143 1.75 -4.61 16.49
N VAL A 144 1.65 -4.43 15.16
CA VAL A 144 1.17 -3.19 14.52
C VAL A 144 -0.36 -3.07 14.55
N TYR A 145 -1.08 -4.15 14.19
CA TYR A 145 -2.53 -4.14 14.04
C TYR A 145 -3.22 -4.80 15.23
N LYS A 146 -3.50 -3.98 16.24
CA LYS A 146 -4.15 -4.42 17.47
C LYS A 146 -5.65 -4.11 17.48
N TRP A 147 -6.36 -4.82 18.34
CA TRP A 147 -7.79 -4.66 18.54
C TRP A 147 -8.08 -3.91 19.84
N LYS A 148 -8.92 -2.88 19.78
CA LYS A 148 -9.50 -2.21 20.96
C LYS A 148 -11.01 -2.39 21.06
N VAL A 149 -11.53 -2.24 22.28
CA VAL A 149 -12.97 -2.20 22.53
C VAL A 149 -13.42 -0.74 22.42
N TYR A 150 -14.17 -0.41 21.38
CA TYR A 150 -14.72 0.94 21.22
C TYR A 150 -15.82 1.23 22.24
N TYR A 151 -16.78 0.31 22.37
CA TYR A 151 -17.90 0.41 23.30
C TYR A 151 -18.30 -1.00 23.79
N LYS A 152 -18.80 -1.10 25.02
CA LYS A 152 -19.18 -2.39 25.63
C LYS A 152 -20.30 -3.06 24.80
N GLY A 153 -20.06 -4.30 24.37
CA GLY A 153 -21.00 -5.08 23.56
C GLY A 153 -20.88 -4.87 22.04
N PHE A 154 -20.05 -3.94 21.58
CA PHE A 154 -19.76 -3.76 20.15
C PHE A 154 -18.62 -4.69 19.70
N PRO A 155 -18.57 -5.04 18.40
CA PRO A 155 -17.37 -5.64 17.82
C PRO A 155 -16.13 -4.79 18.10
N LYS A 156 -15.00 -5.45 18.34
CA LYS A 156 -13.72 -4.74 18.48
C LYS A 156 -13.37 -4.02 17.18
N CYS A 157 -12.61 -2.93 17.29
CA CYS A 157 -12.10 -2.18 16.15
C CYS A 157 -10.58 -2.04 16.22
N ILE A 158 -9.98 -1.43 15.22
CA ILE A 158 -8.54 -1.17 15.19
C ILE A 158 -8.13 -0.21 16.31
N ASP A 159 -7.02 -0.54 16.96
CA ASP A 159 -6.46 0.20 18.09
C ASP A 159 -5.68 1.44 17.64
N VAL A 160 -6.41 2.44 17.14
CA VAL A 160 -5.89 3.77 16.78
C VAL A 160 -6.87 4.87 17.23
N GLU A 161 -6.36 6.01 17.68
CA GLU A 161 -7.19 7.15 18.11
C GLU A 161 -7.52 8.08 16.95
N SER A 162 -6.68 8.12 15.92
CA SER A 162 -6.86 9.00 14.77
C SER A 162 -6.42 8.34 13.47
N SER A 163 -6.97 8.81 12.34
CA SER A 163 -6.53 8.40 11.00
C SER A 163 -5.05 8.72 10.71
N LYS A 164 -4.45 9.65 11.48
CA LYS A 164 -3.03 10.00 11.38
C LYS A 164 -2.10 8.87 11.88
N GLU A 165 -2.53 8.13 12.89
CA GLU A 165 -1.77 7.04 13.52
C GLU A 165 -1.82 5.74 12.72
N LEU A 166 -2.72 5.67 11.74
CA LEU A 166 -2.92 4.49 10.93
C LEU A 166 -1.68 4.24 10.05
N ASP A 167 -1.33 2.97 9.86
CA ASP A 167 -0.34 2.56 8.87
C ASP A 167 -0.72 3.11 7.48
N SER A 168 0.25 3.65 6.73
CA SER A 168 -0.04 4.29 5.44
C SER A 168 -0.56 3.33 4.38
N ASN A 169 -0.33 2.03 4.52
CA ASN A 169 -0.95 0.99 3.69
C ASN A 169 -2.46 0.88 3.92
N LEU A 170 -2.97 1.35 5.06
CA LEU A 170 -4.40 1.35 5.40
C LEU A 170 -5.05 2.73 5.23
N LYS A 171 -4.26 3.79 5.03
CA LYS A 171 -4.77 5.15 4.81
C LYS A 171 -5.45 5.28 3.45
N TYR A 172 -6.34 6.27 3.34
CA TYR A 172 -6.80 6.71 2.03
C TYR A 172 -5.64 7.32 1.24
N SER A 173 -5.62 7.05 -0.07
CA SER A 173 -4.79 7.82 -0.97
C SER A 173 -5.15 9.31 -0.86
N ILE A 174 -4.16 10.19 -1.06
CA ILE A 174 -4.34 11.64 -0.96
C ILE A 174 -5.49 12.10 -1.86
N THR A 175 -5.57 11.59 -3.10
CA THR A 175 -6.65 11.89 -4.03
C THR A 175 -8.01 11.52 -3.43
N LYS A 176 -8.16 10.31 -2.89
CA LYS A 176 -9.42 9.86 -2.28
C LYS A 176 -9.79 10.69 -1.05
N PHE A 177 -8.81 11.03 -0.21
CA PHE A 177 -9.01 11.88 0.96
C PHE A 177 -9.51 13.28 0.56
N LEU A 178 -8.86 13.92 -0.42
CA LEU A 178 -9.25 15.24 -0.91
C LEU A 178 -10.63 15.22 -1.57
N THR A 179 -10.89 14.24 -2.45
CA THR A 179 -12.20 14.08 -3.09
C THR A 179 -13.31 13.90 -2.06
N PHE A 180 -13.11 13.02 -1.06
CA PHE A 180 -14.08 12.82 0.02
C PHE A 180 -14.32 14.10 0.84
N GLY A 181 -13.24 14.80 1.22
CA GLY A 181 -13.34 16.05 1.97
C GLY A 181 -14.05 17.18 1.20
N LEU A 182 -13.76 17.32 -0.09
CA LEU A 182 -14.42 18.30 -0.96
C LEU A 182 -15.90 18.00 -1.15
N HIS A 183 -16.26 16.74 -1.39
CA HIS A 183 -17.67 16.36 -1.49
C HIS A 183 -18.42 16.63 -0.17
N GLY A 184 -17.84 16.25 0.96
CA GLY A 184 -18.45 16.49 2.27
C GLY A 184 -18.66 17.98 2.57
N THR A 185 -17.66 18.82 2.30
CA THR A 185 -17.76 20.27 2.53
C THR A 185 -18.72 20.96 1.56
N SER A 186 -18.74 20.55 0.29
CA SER A 186 -19.69 21.07 -0.70
C SER A 186 -21.14 20.78 -0.29
N SER A 187 -21.46 19.53 0.06
CA SER A 187 -22.80 19.16 0.52
C SER A 187 -23.21 19.87 1.80
N LEU A 188 -22.31 19.99 2.78
CA LEU A 188 -22.61 20.68 4.04
C LEU A 188 -22.80 22.19 3.85
N LEU A 189 -21.99 22.83 3.00
CA LEU A 189 -22.13 24.24 2.67
C LEU A 189 -23.48 24.50 2.01
N GLU A 190 -23.93 23.63 1.11
CA GLU A 190 -25.22 23.74 0.46
C GLU A 190 -26.38 23.69 1.47
N ILE A 191 -26.35 22.71 2.39
CA ILE A 191 -27.33 22.59 3.48
C ILE A 191 -27.32 23.84 4.38
N LYS A 192 -26.14 24.42 4.62
CA LYS A 192 -26.00 25.64 5.42
C LYS A 192 -26.54 26.88 4.70
N LEU A 193 -26.25 27.06 3.41
CA LEU A 193 -26.77 28.16 2.60
C LEU A 193 -28.29 28.11 2.46
N LYS A 194 -28.87 26.90 2.41
CA LYS A 194 -30.32 26.69 2.45
C LYS A 194 -30.95 26.95 3.82
N GLY A 195 -30.15 27.24 4.85
CA GLY A 195 -30.63 27.50 6.21
C GLY A 195 -31.09 26.25 6.97
N PHE A 196 -30.83 25.05 6.44
CA PHE A 196 -31.22 23.80 7.10
C PHE A 196 -30.22 23.35 8.16
N TYR A 197 -28.96 23.74 8.03
CA TYR A 197 -27.93 23.38 9.00
C TYR A 197 -28.19 24.05 10.36
N GLY A 198 -28.50 23.25 11.39
CA GLY A 198 -28.75 23.74 12.74
C GLY A 198 -30.12 24.41 12.96
N SER A 199 -31.03 24.35 11.99
CA SER A 199 -32.40 24.84 12.17
C SER A 199 -33.16 24.00 13.20
N LYS A 200 -33.87 24.67 14.11
CA LYS A 200 -34.73 24.05 15.13
C LYS A 200 -36.22 24.12 14.77
N GLN A 201 -36.54 24.65 13.58
CA GLN A 201 -37.92 24.84 13.14
C GLN A 201 -38.47 23.54 12.55
N SER A 202 -39.77 23.29 12.77
CA SER A 202 -40.48 22.21 12.08
C SER A 202 -40.85 22.63 10.67
N TRP A 203 -41.00 21.66 9.77
CA TRP A 203 -41.54 21.90 8.43
C TRP A 203 -42.99 22.35 8.53
N ASN A 204 -43.37 23.40 7.79
CA ASN A 204 -44.75 23.91 7.81
C ASN A 204 -45.67 23.09 6.88
N SER A 205 -45.11 22.41 5.88
CA SER A 205 -45.83 21.50 4.97
C SER A 205 -44.91 20.41 4.43
N LEU A 206 -45.50 19.36 3.85
CA LEU A 206 -44.75 18.32 3.13
C LEU A 206 -44.02 18.87 1.89
N GLU A 207 -44.54 19.94 1.30
CA GLU A 207 -43.94 20.59 0.12
C GLU A 207 -42.64 21.31 0.48
N ASP A 208 -42.54 21.86 1.69
CA ASP A 208 -41.31 22.51 2.15
C ASP A 208 -40.15 21.49 2.29
N PHE A 209 -40.45 20.24 2.62
CA PHE A 209 -39.44 19.16 2.68
C PHE A 209 -38.80 18.87 1.31
N ARG A 210 -39.53 19.08 0.20
CA ARG A 210 -38.99 18.89 -1.15
C ARG A 210 -37.82 19.83 -1.48
N ARG A 211 -37.68 20.95 -0.77
CA ARG A 211 -36.56 21.90 -0.92
C ARG A 211 -35.22 21.30 -0.51
N VAL A 212 -35.23 20.23 0.29
CA VAL A 212 -34.01 19.47 0.66
C VAL A 212 -33.40 18.81 -0.58
N PHE A 213 -34.21 18.16 -1.42
CA PHE A 213 -33.76 17.38 -2.58
C PHE A 213 -33.56 18.19 -3.87
N TRP A 214 -33.47 19.53 -3.77
CA TRP A 214 -33.44 20.38 -4.96
C TRP A 214 -32.24 20.13 -5.89
N THR A 215 -31.07 19.80 -5.33
CA THR A 215 -29.77 19.74 -6.04
C THR A 215 -29.33 18.32 -6.36
N HIS A 216 -29.65 17.36 -5.50
CA HIS A 216 -29.30 15.95 -5.67
C HIS A 216 -30.57 15.13 -5.90
N LYS A 217 -30.95 15.01 -7.17
CA LYS A 217 -32.05 14.16 -7.61
C LYS A 217 -31.52 12.95 -8.36
N THR A 218 -32.08 11.80 -8.02
CA THR A 218 -31.90 10.54 -8.72
C THR A 218 -33.29 10.04 -9.14
N PRO A 219 -33.41 9.17 -10.16
CA PRO A 219 -34.70 8.60 -10.54
C PRO A 219 -35.43 7.94 -9.36
N ALA A 220 -34.69 7.31 -8.45
CA ALA A 220 -35.24 6.70 -7.24
C ALA A 220 -35.76 7.76 -6.25
N SER A 221 -35.00 8.83 -5.99
CA SER A 221 -35.45 9.89 -5.09
C SER A 221 -36.66 10.66 -5.64
N GLU A 222 -36.72 10.86 -6.97
CA GLU A 222 -37.86 11.51 -7.62
C GLU A 222 -39.12 10.66 -7.57
N TYR A 223 -39.00 9.33 -7.73
CA TYR A 223 -40.14 8.41 -7.65
C TYR A 223 -40.81 8.41 -6.26
N VAL A 224 -40.04 8.65 -5.18
CA VAL A 224 -40.53 8.60 -3.79
C VAL A 224 -40.76 9.98 -3.16
N SER A 225 -40.61 11.09 -3.92
CA SER A 225 -40.77 12.48 -3.43
C SER A 225 -42.04 13.19 -3.92
#